data_AF-A0A2H0WRJ1-F1
#
_entry.id   AF-A0A2H0WRJ1-F1
#
_cell.length_a   1.000
_cell.length_b   1.000
_cell.length_c   1.000
_cell.angle_alpha   90.00
_cell.angle_beta   90.00
_cell.angle_gamma   90.00
#
_symmetry.space_group_name_H-M   'P 1'
#
loop_
_entity.id
_entity.type
_entity.pdbx_description
1 polymer ?
#
loop_
_entity_poly.entity_id
_entity_poly.type
_entity_poly.pdbx_seq_one_letter_code
_entity_poly.pdbx_strand_id
1 'polypeptide(L)'
;MYYVYVIKSQSSGKIYIGQTSDLEKRLKRHNKIINIKKTSYTYKNKGPWILVYKEIFSERKDATKREKQLKSAQGRKFIKEYICTHSSVGRASAS
;
A
#
# COMPACT_ATOMS: atom_id res chain seq x y z
N MET A 1 -7.80 15.53 -6.65
CA MET A 1 -7.73 14.55 -5.55
C MET A 1 -6.62 13.55 -5.83
N TYR A 2 -5.78 13.30 -4.82
CA TYR A 2 -4.63 12.41 -4.87
C TYR A 2 -4.69 11.46 -3.68
N TYR A 3 -4.32 10.21 -3.93
CA TYR A 3 -4.29 9.14 -2.94
C TYR A 3 -2.85 8.79 -2.63
N VAL A 4 -2.48 8.80 -1.35
CA VAL A 4 -1.29 8.13 -0.86
C VAL A 4 -1.72 6.77 -0.34
N TYR A 5 -1.06 5.70 -0.76
CA TYR A 5 -1.46 4.34 -0.42
C TYR A 5 -0.29 3.48 -0.02
N VAL A 6 -0.62 2.49 0.80
CA VAL A 6 0.27 1.39 1.15
C VAL A 6 -0.42 0.08 0.82
N ILE A 7 0.25 -0.74 0.02
CA ILE A 7 -0.17 -2.11 -0.27
C ILE A 7 0.85 -3.08 0.30
N LYS A 8 0.37 -4.22 0.81
CA LYS A 8 1.19 -5.31 1.30
C LYS A 8 0.95 -6.54 0.43
N SER A 9 2.02 -7.19 -0.02
CA SER A 9 1.94 -8.50 -0.65
C SER A 9 1.65 -9.54 0.44
N GLN A 10 0.54 -10.28 0.33
CA GLN A 10 0.26 -11.37 1.28
C GLN A 10 1.28 -12.50 1.12
N SER A 11 1.73 -12.77 -0.11
CA SER A 11 2.64 -13.87 -0.42
C SER A 11 4.09 -13.64 0.04
N SER A 12 4.57 -12.39 -0.02
CA SER A 12 5.97 -12.06 0.30
C SER A 12 6.14 -11.15 1.52
N GLY A 13 5.05 -10.64 2.09
CA GLY A 13 5.06 -9.65 3.17
C GLY A 13 5.59 -8.27 2.75
N LYS A 14 6.02 -8.09 1.50
CA LYS A 14 6.60 -6.84 0.99
C LYS A 14 5.59 -5.70 1.05
N ILE A 15 6.05 -4.54 1.48
CA ILE A 15 5.26 -3.32 1.57
C ILE A 15 5.65 -2.39 0.44
N TYR A 16 4.66 -1.84 -0.25
CA TYR A 16 4.84 -0.82 -1.28
C TYR A 16 4.07 0.43 -0.91
N ILE A 17 4.76 1.57 -0.97
CA ILE A 17 4.23 2.89 -0.63
C ILE A 17 4.29 3.74 -1.89
N GLY A 18 3.18 4.36 -2.27
CA GLY A 18 3.12 5.22 -3.44
C GLY A 18 1.98 6.22 -3.38
N GLN A 19 1.90 7.07 -4.40
CA GLN A 19 0.74 7.94 -4.63
C GLN A 19 0.13 7.75 -6.02
N THR A 20 -1.13 8.10 -6.20
CA THR A 20 -1.85 8.06 -7.49
C THR A 20 -3.10 8.94 -7.46
N SER A 21 -3.59 9.38 -8.61
CA SER A 21 -4.94 9.95 -8.73
C SER A 21 -6.04 8.88 -8.73
N ASP A 22 -5.69 7.62 -9.06
CA ASP A 22 -6.64 6.52 -9.27
C ASP A 22 -6.20 5.24 -8.56
N LEU A 23 -6.63 5.10 -7.30
CA LEU A 23 -6.23 3.99 -6.43
C LEU A 23 -6.71 2.63 -6.94
N GLU A 24 -7.96 2.54 -7.41
CA GLU A 24 -8.53 1.28 -7.92
C GLU A 24 -7.79 0.77 -9.16
N LYS A 25 -7.54 1.64 -10.15
CA LYS A 25 -6.80 1.29 -11.36
C LYS A 25 -5.39 0.81 -11.03
N ARG A 26 -4.75 1.42 -10.02
CA ARG A 26 -3.43 1.02 -9.54
C ARG A 26 -3.42 -0.34 -8.85
N LEU A 27 -4.41 -0.63 -8.01
CA LEU A 27 -4.55 -1.92 -7.33
C LEU A 27 -4.86 -3.05 -8.31
N LYS A 28 -5.79 -2.82 -9.26
CA LYS A 28 -6.11 -3.77 -10.34
C LYS A 28 -4.88 -4.09 -11.20
N ARG A 29 -4.03 -3.09 -11.49
CA ARG A 29 -2.75 -3.29 -12.19
C ARG A 29 -1.76 -4.13 -11.38
N HIS A 30 -1.61 -3.88 -10.08
CA HIS A 30 -0.71 -4.69 -9.24
C HIS A 30 -1.17 -6.14 -9.06
N ASN A 31 -2.48 -6.37 -9.00
CA ASN A 31 -3.06 -7.72 -8.91
C ASN A 31 -3.25 -8.42 -10.26
N LYS A 32 -2.75 -7.85 -11.36
CA LYS A 32 -2.90 -8.38 -12.73
C LYS A 32 -4.35 -8.67 -13.15
N ILE A 33 -5.32 -7.97 -12.57
CA ILE A 33 -6.75 -8.13 -12.92
C ILE A 33 -7.03 -7.50 -14.29
N ILE A 34 -6.14 -6.64 -14.78
CA ILE A 34 -6.23 -6.03 -16.12
C ILE A 34 -4.88 -6.25 -16.83
N ASN A 35 -4.90 -7.03 -17.91
CA ASN A 35 -3.89 -7.18 -18.97
C ASN A 35 -2.45 -6.81 -18.61
N ILE A 36 -1.66 -7.78 -18.15
CA ILE A 36 -0.20 -7.64 -18.08
C ILE A 36 0.45 -8.56 -19.10
N LYS A 37 1.17 -7.95 -20.06
CA LYS A 37 2.14 -8.63 -20.94
C LYS A 37 3.09 -9.45 -20.07
N LYS A 38 3.36 -10.70 -20.46
CA LYS A 38 4.09 -11.76 -19.74
C LYS A 38 5.51 -11.39 -19.21
N THR A 39 6.01 -10.19 -19.48
CA THR A 39 7.40 -9.77 -19.25
C THR A 39 7.63 -8.73 -18.15
N SER A 40 6.60 -8.20 -17.46
CA SER A 40 6.83 -7.18 -16.42
C SER A 40 7.28 -7.77 -15.07
N TYR A 41 8.04 -7.01 -14.29
CA TYR A 41 8.52 -7.40 -12.94
C TYR A 41 7.38 -7.85 -11.99
N THR A 42 6.16 -7.34 -12.23
CA THR A 42 4.90 -7.73 -11.58
C THR A 42 4.51 -9.19 -11.86
N TYR A 43 5.09 -9.84 -12.90
CA TYR A 43 4.84 -11.23 -13.21
C TYR A 43 5.42 -12.20 -12.18
N LYS A 44 6.64 -11.92 -11.70
CA LYS A 44 7.42 -12.79 -10.80
C LYS A 44 6.97 -12.71 -9.33
N ASN A 45 6.52 -11.54 -8.87
CA ASN A 45 5.96 -11.37 -7.52
C ASN A 45 4.44 -11.51 -7.58
N LYS A 46 3.98 -12.77 -7.72
CA LYS A 46 2.55 -13.10 -7.70
C LYS A 46 1.94 -12.51 -6.43
N GLY A 47 0.91 -11.68 -6.62
CA GLY A 47 0.05 -11.23 -5.53
C GLY A 47 -0.59 -12.40 -4.77
N PRO A 48 -1.56 -12.11 -3.88
CA PRO A 48 -2.36 -10.88 -3.83
C PRO A 48 -1.68 -9.72 -3.08
N TRP A 49 -1.83 -8.51 -3.63
CA TRP A 49 -1.53 -7.25 -2.98
C TRP A 49 -2.81 -6.71 -2.35
N ILE A 50 -2.79 -6.53 -1.03
CA ILE A 50 -3.89 -5.96 -0.27
C ILE A 50 -3.60 -4.50 0.06
N LEU A 51 -4.63 -3.67 -0.03
CA LEU A 51 -4.54 -2.29 0.44
C LEU A 51 -4.63 -2.30 1.97
N VAL A 52 -3.58 -1.82 2.64
CA VAL A 52 -3.51 -1.79 4.11
C VAL A 52 -3.64 -0.39 4.67
N TYR A 53 -3.38 0.65 3.86
CA TYR A 53 -3.50 2.04 4.29
C TYR A 53 -3.76 2.94 3.09
N LYS A 54 -4.62 3.96 3.25
CA LYS A 54 -4.82 5.03 2.26
C LYS A 54 -5.14 6.36 2.92
N GLU A 55 -4.66 7.44 2.33
CA GLU A 55 -4.98 8.83 2.68
C GLU A 55 -5.34 9.60 1.41
N ILE A 56 -6.24 10.57 1.54
CA ILE A 56 -6.73 11.39 0.43
C ILE A 56 -6.28 12.83 0.66
N PHE A 57 -5.76 13.44 -0.40
CA PHE A 57 -5.31 14.83 -0.41
C PHE A 57 -5.94 15.58 -1.59
N SER A 58 -6.25 16.85 -1.38
CA SER A 58 -6.75 17.73 -2.45
C SER A 58 -5.64 18.05 -3.45
N GLU A 59 -4.44 18.33 -2.95
CA GLU A 59 -3.28 18.74 -3.74
C GLU A 59 -2.20 17.66 -3.87
N ARG A 60 -1.50 17.67 -5.00
CA ARG A 60 -0.39 16.74 -5.28
C ARG A 60 0.81 16.98 -4.37
N LYS A 61 1.05 18.24 -3.99
CA LYS A 61 2.19 18.64 -3.16
C LYS A 61 2.10 17.97 -1.78
N ASP A 62 0.91 17.99 -1.17
CA ASP A 62 0.68 17.35 0.13
C ASP A 62 0.79 15.83 0.05
N ALA A 63 0.19 15.21 -0.97
CA ALA A 63 0.32 13.78 -1.22
C ALA A 63 1.80 13.37 -1.39
N THR A 64 2.60 14.18 -2.10
CA THR A 64 4.03 13.91 -2.30
C THR A 64 4.83 14.09 -1.01
N LYS A 65 4.52 15.12 -0.21
CA LYS A 65 5.15 15.33 1.11
C LYS A 65 4.85 14.16 2.04
N ARG A 66 3.60 13.71 2.08
CA ARG A 66 3.18 12.55 2.87
C ARG A 66 3.82 11.25 2.39
N GLU A 67 3.90 11.03 1.08
CA GLU A 67 4.58 9.85 0.52
C GLU A 67 6.06 9.79 0.97
N LYS A 68 6.77 10.92 0.93
CA LYS A 68 8.15 11.02 1.43
C LYS A 68 8.24 10.73 2.93
N GLN A 69 7.31 11.27 3.72
CA GLN A 69 7.24 10.97 5.15
C GLN A 69 7.04 9.48 5.41
N LEU A 70 6.11 8.82 4.70
CA LEU A 70 5.86 7.38 4.85
C LEU A 70 7.05 6.52 4.40
N LYS A 71 7.84 6.98 3.41
CA LYS A 71 9.07 6.32 2.97
C LYS A 71 10.26 6.53 3.92
N SER A 72 10.17 7.43 4.89
CA SER A 72 11.21 7.62 5.91
C SER A 72 11.29 6.41 6.88
N ALA A 73 12.35 6.34 7.69
CA ALA A 73 12.47 5.28 8.71
C ALA A 73 11.29 5.31 9.70
N GLN A 74 10.92 6.50 10.18
CA GLN A 74 9.79 6.69 11.09
C GLN A 74 8.46 6.34 10.42
N GLY A 75 8.26 6.77 9.17
CA GLY A 75 7.06 6.44 8.40
C GLY A 75 6.90 4.94 8.17
N ARG A 76 7.99 4.23 7.87
CA ARG A 76 7.96 2.76 7.74
C ARG A 76 7.65 2.08 9.07
N LYS A 77 8.13 2.61 10.21
CA LYS A 77 7.79 2.12 11.54
C LYS A 77 6.30 2.30 11.83
N PHE A 78 5.78 3.51 11.60
CA PHE A 78 4.35 3.82 11.72
C PHE A 78 3.47 2.86 10.91
N ILE A 79 3.81 2.60 9.64
CA ILE A 79 3.06 1.68 8.79
C ILE A 79 3.11 0.24 9.32
N LYS A 80 4.26 -0.22 9.83
CA LYS A 80 4.38 -1.56 10.43
C LYS A 80 3.51 -1.68 11.68
N GLU A 81 3.52 -0.67 12.54
CA GLU A 81 2.67 -0.60 13.74
C GLU A 81 1.19 -0.57 13.37
N TYR A 82 0.80 0.29 12.42
CA TYR A 82 -0.56 0.36 11.89
C TYR A 82 -1.04 -0.99 11.36
N ILE A 83 -0.22 -1.68 10.56
CA ILE A 83 -0.52 -3.02 10.06
C ILE A 83 -0.65 -4.01 11.23
N CYS A 84 0.22 -3.95 12.24
CA CYS A 84 0.16 -4.84 13.40
C CYS A 84 -1.16 -4.69 14.17
N THR A 85 -1.59 -3.45 14.43
CA THR A 85 -2.83 -3.13 15.13
C THR A 85 -4.07 -3.51 14.33
N HIS A 86 -4.06 -3.30 13.02
CA HIS A 86 -5.23 -3.53 12.16
C HIS A 86 -5.27 -4.92 11.50
N SER A 87 -4.22 -5.74 11.66
CA SER A 87 -4.22 -7.16 11.24
C SER A 87 -4.80 -8.09 12.32
N SER A 88 -5.14 -7.56 13.51
CA SER A 88 -5.75 -8.32 14.60
C SER A 88 -7.24 -8.01 14.76
N VAL A 89 -8.04 -8.40 13.77
CA VAL A 89 -9.36 -8.96 14.12
C VAL A 89 -9.06 -10.37 14.65
N GLY A 90 -8.65 -10.47 15.91
CA GLY A 90 -8.22 -11.73 16.51
C GLY A 90 -7.19 -11.67 17.65
N ARG A 91 -6.83 -10.49 18.17
CA ARG A 91 -6.18 -10.42 19.49
C ARG A 91 -7.09 -9.69 20.45
N ALA A 92 -7.66 -10.50 21.33
CA ALA A 92 -8.47 -10.13 22.46
C ALA A 92 -7.85 -8.99 23.25
N SER A 93 -8.73 -8.16 23.79
CA SER A 93 -8.52 -7.35 24.97
C SER A 93 -7.68 -8.10 26.01
N ALA A 94 -6.55 -7.51 26.36
CA ALA A 94 -5.79 -7.78 27.57
C ALA A 94 -4.93 -6.52 27.77
N SER A 95 -5.00 -5.75 28.85
CA SER A 95 -5.74 -5.86 30.12
C SER A 95 -6.07 -4.45 30.60
#